data_AF-A0A944NXT2-F1
#
_entry.id   AF-A0A944NXT2-F1
#
_cell.length_a   1.000
_cell.length_b   1.000
_cell.length_c   1.000
_cell.angle_alpha   90.00
_cell.angle_beta   90.00
_cell.angle_gamma   90.00
#
_symmetry.space_group_name_H-M   'P 1'
#
loop_
_entity.id
_entity.type
_entity.pdbx_description
1 polymer ?
#
loop_
_entity_poly.entity_id
_entity_poly.type
_entity_poly.pdbx_seq_one_letter_code
_entity_poly.pdbx_strand_id
1 'polypeptide(L)'
;MLTEGYGSRKQWEPVNARLINLLEGQLSVRGLTYGQLAVLIGRDSSTVSRALSGRGIPSRAVTELMARSLGLDEHTMMAVRGEAVAIRRRGQSVRAAGGPPDGMRTHREFLDALQETIRGANLSQREIGLRSHGTLKRSTIGAVLRGERSAPLELVMTIIEICGVVAPSAVASWEEAWCDLAEPDRERRRQRRWAGYSLRRYLRGLPAHRRPSAWARYVEERNLDDTLRGNR
;
A
#
# COMPACT_ATOMS: atom_id res chain seq x y z
N MET A 1 -25.66 -14.10 19.38
CA MET A 1 -25.62 -14.92 18.14
C MET A 1 -26.24 -14.04 17.05
N LEU A 2 -25.58 -13.56 16.01
CA LEU A 2 -24.35 -13.91 15.31
C LEU A 2 -23.66 -12.59 14.91
N THR A 3 -22.45 -12.32 15.40
CA THR A 3 -21.59 -11.27 14.84
C THR A 3 -20.82 -11.89 13.69
N GLU A 4 -21.31 -11.70 12.46
CA GLU A 4 -20.58 -12.05 11.25
C GLU A 4 -19.23 -11.31 11.23
N GLY A 5 -18.17 -12.10 11.26
CA GLY A 5 -16.81 -11.62 11.08
C GLY A 5 -16.68 -10.98 9.70
N TYR A 6 -16.59 -9.65 9.67
CA TYR A 6 -16.11 -8.88 8.53
C TYR A 6 -14.64 -9.21 8.29
N GLY A 7 -14.39 -10.38 7.70
CA GLY A 7 -13.08 -10.85 7.32
C GLY A 7 -12.53 -9.99 6.20
N SER A 8 -11.47 -9.24 6.53
CA SER A 8 -10.35 -8.87 5.66
C SER A 8 -10.54 -9.19 4.17
N ARG A 9 -11.14 -8.27 3.39
CA ARG A 9 -11.18 -8.38 1.93
C ARG A 9 -9.74 -8.47 1.41
N LYS A 10 -9.43 -9.51 0.63
CA LYS A 10 -8.10 -9.71 0.09
C LYS A 10 -7.80 -8.52 -0.83
N GLN A 11 -6.66 -7.85 -0.68
CA GLN A 11 -6.39 -6.59 -1.38
C GLN A 11 -6.34 -6.67 -2.91
N TRP A 12 -6.20 -7.87 -3.46
CA TRP A 12 -6.32 -8.08 -4.89
C TRP A 12 -7.78 -8.12 -5.35
N GLU A 13 -8.77 -8.25 -4.46
CA GLU A 13 -10.20 -8.32 -4.80
C GLU A 13 -10.70 -7.10 -5.57
N PRO A 14 -10.40 -5.84 -5.20
CA PRO A 14 -10.83 -4.69 -6.00
C PRO A 14 -10.21 -4.68 -7.41
N VAL A 15 -8.93 -5.07 -7.54
CA VAL A 15 -8.24 -5.13 -8.83
C VAL A 15 -8.77 -6.29 -9.68
N ASN A 16 -9.05 -7.43 -9.06
CA ASN A 16 -9.67 -8.58 -9.71
C ASN A 16 -11.14 -8.31 -10.07
N ALA A 17 -11.85 -7.51 -9.29
CA ALA A 17 -13.19 -7.04 -9.63
C ALA A 17 -13.17 -6.17 -10.89
N ARG A 18 -12.14 -5.33 -11.08
CA ARG A 18 -11.95 -4.59 -12.34
C ARG A 18 -11.79 -5.54 -13.54
N LEU A 19 -10.98 -6.60 -13.39
CA LEU A 19 -10.82 -7.63 -14.41
C LEU A 19 -12.16 -8.30 -14.75
N ILE A 20 -12.93 -8.67 -13.73
CA ILE A 20 -14.23 -9.34 -13.88
C ILE A 20 -15.25 -8.41 -14.52
N ASN A 21 -15.35 -7.16 -14.08
CA ASN A 21 -16.29 -6.18 -14.64
C ASN A 21 -16.04 -5.93 -16.13
N LEU A 22 -14.78 -5.93 -16.59
CA LEU A 22 -14.46 -5.82 -18.01
C LEU A 22 -14.99 -7.03 -18.81
N LEU A 23 -14.84 -8.24 -18.25
CA LEU A 23 -15.33 -9.48 -18.86
C LEU A 23 -16.87 -9.55 -18.87
N GLU A 24 -17.51 -9.27 -17.73
CA GLU A 24 -18.96 -9.26 -17.59
C GLU A 24 -19.62 -8.18 -18.45
N GLY A 25 -19.00 -7.01 -18.57
CA GLY A 25 -19.45 -5.96 -19.48
C GLY A 25 -19.49 -6.41 -20.94
N GLN A 26 -18.43 -7.09 -21.42
CA GLN A 26 -18.42 -7.61 -22.79
C GLN A 26 -19.37 -8.80 -23.00
N LEU A 27 -19.55 -9.64 -21.98
CA LEU A 27 -20.56 -10.70 -22.03
C LEU A 27 -21.96 -10.13 -22.20
N SER A 28 -22.28 -9.07 -21.44
CA SER A 28 -23.56 -8.37 -21.53
C SER A 28 -23.77 -7.74 -22.91
N VAL A 29 -22.77 -7.02 -23.44
CA VAL A 29 -22.83 -6.41 -24.79
C VAL A 29 -23.06 -7.46 -25.89
N ARG A 30 -22.48 -8.65 -25.75
CA ARG A 30 -22.60 -9.73 -26.73
C ARG A 30 -23.78 -10.68 -26.47
N GLY A 31 -24.54 -10.47 -25.39
CA GLY A 31 -25.64 -11.35 -24.99
C GLY A 31 -25.20 -12.79 -24.67
N LEU A 32 -23.96 -12.98 -24.22
CA LEU A 32 -23.39 -14.30 -23.96
C LEU A 32 -23.58 -14.72 -22.50
N THR A 33 -24.03 -15.95 -22.29
CA THR A 33 -24.04 -16.61 -20.98
C THR A 33 -22.68 -17.23 -20.64
N TYR A 34 -22.45 -17.56 -19.37
CA TYR A 34 -21.19 -18.19 -18.94
C TYR A 34 -20.99 -19.58 -19.58
N GLY A 35 -22.09 -20.31 -19.81
CA GLY A 35 -22.06 -21.59 -20.52
C GLY A 35 -21.65 -21.43 -21.98
N GLN A 36 -22.19 -20.41 -22.68
CA GLN A 36 -21.80 -20.12 -24.06
C GLN A 36 -20.35 -19.64 -24.17
N LEU A 37 -19.89 -18.81 -23.23
CA LEU A 37 -18.48 -18.43 -23.16
C LEU A 37 -17.58 -19.65 -22.94
N ALA A 38 -17.98 -20.58 -22.07
CA ALA A 38 -17.23 -21.80 -21.79
C ALA A 38 -17.04 -22.65 -23.06
N VAL A 39 -18.11 -22.84 -23.84
CA VAL A 39 -18.05 -23.50 -25.16
C VAL A 39 -17.12 -22.74 -26.09
N LEU A 40 -17.24 -21.41 -26.17
CA LEU A 40 -16.44 -20.57 -27.05
C LEU A 40 -14.93 -20.64 -26.77
N ILE A 41 -14.53 -20.78 -25.50
CA ILE A 41 -13.12 -20.88 -25.09
C ILE A 41 -12.62 -22.33 -24.95
N GLY A 42 -13.46 -23.33 -25.25
CA GLY A 42 -13.13 -24.75 -25.11
C GLY A 42 -12.85 -25.17 -23.66
N ARG A 43 -13.60 -24.63 -22.69
CA ARG A 43 -13.45 -24.94 -21.25
C ARG A 43 -14.77 -25.37 -20.63
N ASP A 44 -14.69 -25.95 -19.45
CA ASP A 44 -15.86 -26.29 -18.67
C ASP A 44 -16.52 -25.04 -18.07
N SER A 45 -17.86 -25.07 -17.97
CA SER A 45 -18.65 -23.97 -17.39
C SER A 45 -18.23 -23.64 -15.95
N SER A 46 -17.76 -24.62 -15.19
CA SER A 46 -17.30 -24.41 -13.82
C SER A 46 -16.00 -23.60 -13.74
N THR A 47 -15.13 -23.66 -14.75
CA THR A 47 -13.91 -22.85 -14.87
C THR A 47 -14.26 -21.40 -15.14
N VAL A 48 -15.20 -21.13 -16.05
CA VAL A 48 -15.68 -19.77 -16.33
C VAL A 48 -16.38 -19.18 -15.10
N SER A 49 -17.30 -19.94 -14.48
CA SER A 49 -17.99 -19.53 -13.26
C SER A 49 -17.01 -19.22 -12.12
N ARG A 50 -16.01 -20.09 -11.89
CA ARG A 50 -14.97 -19.83 -10.87
C ARG A 50 -14.15 -18.59 -11.19
N ALA A 51 -13.75 -18.40 -12.45
CA ALA A 51 -12.98 -17.24 -12.89
C ALA A 51 -13.74 -15.92 -12.69
N LEU A 52 -15.04 -15.90 -12.98
CA LEU A 52 -15.88 -14.71 -12.86
C LEU A 52 -16.45 -14.50 -11.45
N SER A 53 -16.39 -15.50 -10.57
CA SER A 53 -16.97 -15.40 -9.21
C SER A 53 -16.27 -14.41 -8.27
N GLY A 54 -15.13 -13.82 -8.65
CA GLY A 54 -14.38 -12.90 -7.78
C GLY A 54 -13.61 -13.57 -6.64
N ARG A 55 -13.90 -14.84 -6.32
CA ARG A 55 -13.28 -15.58 -5.20
C ARG A 55 -11.81 -15.92 -5.40
N GLY A 56 -11.29 -15.80 -6.63
CA GLY A 56 -9.90 -16.06 -6.98
C GLY A 56 -9.48 -15.27 -8.23
N ILE A 57 -8.18 -15.07 -8.39
CA ILE A 57 -7.61 -14.51 -9.62
C ILE A 57 -7.54 -15.61 -10.68
N PRO A 58 -8.16 -15.44 -11.86
CA PRO A 58 -8.11 -16.42 -12.94
C PRO A 58 -6.67 -16.72 -13.40
N SER A 59 -6.46 -17.91 -13.96
CA SER A 59 -5.15 -18.26 -14.54
C SER A 59 -4.86 -17.41 -15.77
N ARG A 60 -3.57 -17.31 -16.15
CA ARG A 60 -3.14 -16.55 -17.34
C ARG A 60 -3.85 -17.07 -18.58
N ALA A 61 -3.74 -18.38 -18.83
CA ALA A 61 -4.35 -19.04 -19.98
C ALA A 61 -5.87 -18.81 -20.07
N VAL A 62 -6.59 -18.92 -18.95
CA VAL A 62 -8.05 -18.69 -18.93
C VAL A 62 -8.37 -17.21 -19.22
N THR A 63 -7.59 -16.28 -18.68
CA THR A 63 -7.79 -14.84 -18.93
C THR A 63 -7.51 -14.47 -20.38
N GLU A 64 -6.45 -15.01 -20.99
CA GLU A 64 -6.10 -14.78 -22.41
C GLU A 64 -7.17 -15.36 -23.34
N LEU A 65 -7.68 -16.57 -23.04
CA LEU A 65 -8.75 -17.17 -23.83
C LEU A 65 -10.03 -16.33 -23.78
N MET A 66 -10.46 -15.91 -22.58
CA MET A 66 -11.65 -15.06 -22.45
C MET A 66 -11.45 -13.69 -23.12
N ALA A 67 -10.28 -13.07 -22.98
CA ALA A 67 -9.99 -11.78 -23.62
C ALA A 67 -10.09 -11.88 -25.15
N ARG A 68 -9.42 -12.88 -25.75
CA ARG A 68 -9.46 -13.12 -27.20
C ARG A 68 -10.87 -13.39 -27.71
N SER A 69 -11.59 -14.30 -27.06
CA SER A 69 -12.94 -14.67 -27.48
C SER A 69 -13.95 -13.53 -27.33
N LEU A 70 -13.73 -12.62 -26.38
CA LEU A 70 -14.58 -11.43 -26.18
C LEU A 70 -14.08 -10.19 -26.94
N GLY A 71 -12.97 -10.28 -27.68
CA GLY A 71 -12.40 -9.15 -28.44
C GLY A 71 -11.88 -8.02 -27.55
N LEU A 72 -11.44 -8.35 -26.33
CA LEU A 72 -10.78 -7.42 -25.42
C LEU A 72 -9.29 -7.31 -25.73
N ASP A 73 -8.71 -6.14 -25.46
CA ASP A 73 -7.26 -5.96 -25.54
C ASP A 73 -6.55 -6.88 -24.52
N GLU A 74 -5.83 -7.88 -25.04
CA GLU A 74 -5.11 -8.85 -24.24
C GLU A 74 -4.04 -8.19 -23.36
N HIS A 75 -3.39 -7.13 -23.84
CA HIS A 75 -2.33 -6.45 -23.10
C HIS A 75 -2.89 -5.81 -21.83
N THR A 76 -3.99 -5.04 -21.96
CA THR A 76 -4.69 -4.45 -20.82
C THR A 76 -5.18 -5.54 -19.85
N MET A 77 -5.78 -6.62 -20.35
CA MET A 77 -6.28 -7.71 -19.50
C MET A 77 -5.15 -8.39 -18.71
N MET A 78 -4.00 -8.63 -19.36
CA MET A 78 -2.83 -9.20 -18.69
C MET A 78 -2.21 -8.23 -17.68
N ALA A 79 -2.20 -6.92 -17.96
CA ALA A 79 -1.70 -5.91 -17.03
C ALA A 79 -2.55 -5.87 -15.75
N VAL A 80 -3.89 -5.80 -15.87
CA VAL A 80 -4.82 -5.80 -14.73
C VAL A 80 -4.69 -7.09 -13.92
N ARG A 81 -4.62 -8.25 -14.59
CA ARG A 81 -4.37 -9.53 -13.92
C ARG A 81 -3.02 -9.55 -13.20
N GLY A 82 -1.98 -9.05 -13.85
CA GLY A 82 -0.62 -8.97 -13.32
C GLY A 82 -0.56 -8.17 -12.03
N GLU A 83 -1.26 -7.04 -11.98
CA GLU A 83 -1.43 -6.22 -10.78
C GLU A 83 -2.07 -7.01 -9.63
N ALA A 84 -3.19 -7.69 -9.88
CA ALA A 84 -3.86 -8.53 -8.87
C ALA A 84 -2.94 -9.66 -8.37
N VAL A 85 -2.20 -10.32 -9.26
CA VAL A 85 -1.26 -11.39 -8.90
C VAL A 85 -0.09 -10.83 -8.08
N ALA A 86 0.44 -9.66 -8.43
CA ALA A 86 1.52 -9.02 -7.70
C ALA A 86 1.10 -8.63 -6.28
N ILE A 87 -0.12 -8.13 -6.09
CA ILE A 87 -0.70 -7.85 -4.77
C ILE A 87 -0.85 -9.15 -3.97
N ARG A 88 -1.41 -10.21 -4.59
CA ARG A 88 -1.53 -11.52 -3.92
C ARG A 88 -0.17 -12.10 -3.52
N ARG A 89 0.83 -12.00 -4.39
CA ARG A 89 2.19 -12.49 -4.12
C ARG A 89 2.87 -11.70 -3.02
N ARG A 90 2.76 -10.37 -2.99
CA ARG A 90 3.25 -9.53 -1.89
C ARG A 90 2.63 -9.94 -0.55
N GLY A 91 1.31 -10.16 -0.52
CA GLY A 91 0.65 -10.67 0.69
C GLY A 91 1.06 -12.09 1.09
N GLN A 92 1.54 -12.91 0.15
CA GLN A 92 2.03 -14.27 0.42
C GLN A 92 3.50 -14.29 0.84
N SER A 93 4.37 -13.47 0.25
CA SER A 93 5.78 -13.37 0.61
C SER A 93 5.97 -12.82 2.02
N VAL A 94 5.18 -11.80 2.38
CA VAL A 94 5.14 -11.26 3.75
C VAL A 94 4.72 -12.32 4.76
N ARG A 95 3.78 -13.22 4.39
CA ARG A 95 3.36 -14.34 5.24
C ARG A 95 4.36 -15.49 5.33
N ALA A 96 5.12 -15.74 4.27
CA ALA A 96 6.01 -16.90 4.17
C ALA A 96 7.43 -16.65 4.72
N ALA A 97 7.95 -15.44 4.58
CA ALA A 97 9.32 -15.10 4.97
C ALA A 97 9.40 -14.20 6.22
N GLY A 98 8.32 -13.50 6.58
CA GLY A 98 8.30 -12.53 7.68
C GLY A 98 9.08 -11.22 7.41
N GLY A 99 10.01 -11.21 6.46
CA GLY A 99 10.79 -10.05 6.05
C GLY A 99 10.03 -9.07 5.15
N PRO A 100 10.57 -7.86 4.92
CA PRO A 100 10.01 -6.92 3.98
C PRO A 100 10.13 -7.45 2.52
N PRO A 101 9.26 -7.03 1.59
CA PRO A 101 9.41 -7.35 0.17
C PRO A 101 10.71 -6.79 -0.42
N ASP A 102 11.36 -7.57 -1.29
CA ASP A 102 12.54 -7.11 -2.03
C ASP A 102 12.23 -5.96 -2.99
N GLY A 103 13.23 -5.13 -3.27
CA GLY A 103 13.19 -4.14 -4.34
C GLY A 103 12.37 -2.88 -4.04
N MET A 104 12.01 -2.62 -2.78
CA MET A 104 11.46 -1.33 -2.36
C MET A 104 12.49 -0.22 -2.60
N ARG A 105 12.04 0.90 -3.17
CA ARG A 105 12.91 2.06 -3.51
C ARG A 105 12.49 3.33 -2.81
N THR A 106 11.31 3.34 -2.19
CA THR A 106 10.73 4.55 -1.61
C THR A 106 10.19 4.31 -0.20
N HIS A 107 10.19 5.38 0.61
CA HIS A 107 9.54 5.36 1.93
C HIS A 107 8.06 4.98 1.86
N ARG A 108 7.35 5.35 0.78
CA ARG A 108 5.93 4.96 0.60
C ARG A 108 5.80 3.45 0.45
N GLU A 109 6.62 2.83 -0.40
CA GLU A 109 6.62 1.37 -0.58
C GLU A 109 6.96 0.63 0.73
N PHE A 110 7.88 1.18 1.53
CA PHE A 110 8.17 0.67 2.87
C PHE A 110 6.95 0.70 3.79
N LEU A 111 6.21 1.82 3.84
CA LEU A 111 5.00 1.94 4.65
C LEU A 111 3.88 1.02 4.15
N ASP A 112 3.74 0.86 2.84
CA ASP A 112 2.78 -0.06 2.23
C ASP A 112 3.12 -1.50 2.62
N ALA A 113 4.40 -1.89 2.56
CA ALA A 113 4.88 -3.20 3.01
C ALA A 113 4.60 -3.43 4.51
N LEU A 114 4.84 -2.43 5.37
CA LEU A 114 4.52 -2.54 6.79
C LEU A 114 3.00 -2.72 7.01
N GLN A 115 2.18 -2.05 6.20
CA GLN A 115 0.74 -2.21 6.23
C GLN A 115 0.31 -3.61 5.76
N GLU A 116 1.00 -4.19 4.77
CA GLU A 116 0.81 -5.58 4.35
C GLU A 116 1.13 -6.56 5.46
N THR A 117 2.19 -6.34 6.23
CA THR A 117 2.57 -7.20 7.37
C THR A 117 1.47 -7.22 8.43
N ILE A 118 0.96 -6.05 8.81
CA ILE A 118 -0.15 -5.92 9.77
C ILE A 118 -1.40 -6.67 9.29
N ARG A 119 -1.76 -6.51 8.02
CA ARG A 119 -2.91 -7.19 7.41
C ARG A 119 -2.67 -8.70 7.27
N GLY A 120 -1.44 -9.10 6.97
CA GLY A 120 -0.99 -10.48 6.86
C GLY A 120 -1.18 -11.24 8.17
N ALA A 121 -0.86 -10.59 9.28
CA ALA A 121 -1.07 -11.06 10.65
C ALA A 121 -2.54 -10.98 11.13
N ASN A 122 -3.45 -10.44 10.31
CA ASN A 122 -4.87 -10.25 10.63
C ASN A 122 -5.09 -9.42 11.91
N LEU A 123 -4.27 -8.39 12.13
CA LEU A 123 -4.37 -7.49 13.27
C LEU A 123 -4.90 -6.12 12.86
N SER A 124 -5.83 -5.59 13.65
CA SER A 124 -6.21 -4.17 13.56
C SER A 124 -5.19 -3.27 14.26
N GLN A 125 -5.15 -1.99 13.87
CA GLN A 125 -4.32 -0.99 14.56
C GLN A 125 -4.70 -0.83 16.05
N ARG A 126 -5.95 -1.14 16.41
CA ARG A 126 -6.41 -1.14 17.81
C ARG A 126 -5.78 -2.30 18.57
N GLU A 127 -5.78 -3.49 18.00
CA GLU A 127 -5.15 -4.67 18.61
C GLU A 127 -3.64 -4.50 18.75
N ILE A 128 -2.98 -3.90 17.76
CA ILE A 128 -1.55 -3.57 17.87
C ILE A 128 -1.30 -2.65 19.06
N GLY A 129 -2.08 -1.58 19.22
CA GLY A 129 -1.90 -0.68 20.37
C GLY A 129 -2.21 -1.32 21.72
N LEU A 130 -3.10 -2.32 21.76
CA LEU A 130 -3.36 -3.12 22.97
C LEU A 130 -2.19 -4.06 23.29
N ARG A 131 -1.68 -4.77 22.27
CA ARG A 131 -0.57 -5.73 22.41
C ARG A 131 0.76 -5.04 22.68
N SER A 132 0.91 -3.78 22.28
CA SER A 132 2.05 -2.95 22.66
C SER A 132 1.93 -2.39 24.10
N HIS A 133 0.98 -2.88 24.91
CA HIS A 133 0.72 -2.36 26.25
C HIS A 133 0.48 -0.83 26.31
N GLY A 134 -0.10 -0.25 25.24
CA GLY A 134 -0.40 1.17 25.16
C GLY A 134 0.77 2.08 24.75
N THR A 135 1.98 1.55 24.54
CA THR A 135 3.12 2.34 24.03
C THR A 135 2.83 2.93 22.65
N LEU A 136 2.20 2.14 21.76
CA LEU A 136 1.78 2.57 20.44
C LEU A 136 0.29 2.96 20.45
N LYS A 137 0.03 4.27 20.44
CA LYS A 137 -1.34 4.77 20.24
C LYS A 137 -1.83 4.47 18.82
N ARG A 138 -3.07 3.99 18.67
CA ARG A 138 -3.75 3.78 17.37
C ARG A 138 -3.59 4.98 16.43
N SER A 139 -3.75 6.19 16.96
CA SER A 139 -3.60 7.43 16.18
C SER A 139 -2.18 7.62 15.64
N THR A 140 -1.16 7.23 16.40
CA THR A 140 0.24 7.30 15.98
C THR A 140 0.51 6.29 14.88
N ILE A 141 0.07 5.03 15.07
CA ILE A 141 0.20 3.97 14.07
C ILE A 141 -0.47 4.41 12.76
N GLY A 142 -1.72 4.88 12.82
CA GLY A 142 -2.46 5.33 11.64
C GLY A 142 -1.78 6.50 10.92
N ALA A 143 -1.27 7.49 11.66
CA ALA A 143 -0.58 8.64 11.07
C ALA A 143 0.75 8.25 10.39
N VAL A 144 1.50 7.31 10.98
CA VAL A 144 2.72 6.78 10.36
C VAL A 144 2.38 6.02 9.08
N LEU A 145 1.44 5.07 9.13
CA LEU A 145 1.08 4.24 7.97
C LEU A 145 0.49 5.05 6.80
N ARG A 146 -0.18 6.18 7.07
CA ARG A 146 -0.62 7.11 6.00
C ARG A 146 0.50 7.98 5.42
N GLY A 147 1.68 7.98 6.06
CA GLY A 147 2.81 8.83 5.71
C GLY A 147 2.73 10.24 6.28
N GLU A 148 1.75 10.54 7.14
CA GLU A 148 1.59 11.85 7.79
C GLU A 148 2.68 12.11 8.83
N ARG A 149 3.26 11.04 9.39
CA ARG A 149 4.38 11.09 10.34
C ARG A 149 5.50 10.17 9.86
N SER A 150 6.74 10.51 10.22
CA SER A 150 7.88 9.61 10.00
C SER A 150 7.75 8.40 10.92
N ALA A 151 8.15 7.23 10.43
CA ALA A 151 8.18 6.00 11.22
C ALA A 151 9.43 5.97 12.12
N PRO A 152 9.31 6.02 13.47
CA PRO A 152 10.42 5.71 14.36
C PRO A 152 10.78 4.22 14.24
N LEU A 153 12.07 3.87 14.32
CA LEU A 153 12.54 2.49 14.25
C LEU A 153 11.85 1.61 15.30
N GLU A 154 11.81 2.06 16.56
CA GLU A 154 11.14 1.35 17.67
C GLU A 154 9.68 1.01 17.35
N LEU A 155 8.93 1.93 16.76
CA LEU A 155 7.55 1.68 16.35
C LEU A 155 7.46 0.58 15.29
N VAL A 156 8.36 0.58 14.31
CA VAL A 156 8.39 -0.46 13.27
C VAL A 156 8.73 -1.81 13.88
N MET A 157 9.77 -1.86 14.72
CA MET A 157 10.22 -3.09 15.39
C MET A 157 9.12 -3.68 16.28
N THR A 158 8.44 -2.86 17.08
CA THR A 158 7.30 -3.31 17.89
C THR A 158 6.14 -3.80 17.01
N ILE A 159 5.86 -3.17 15.87
CA ILE A 159 4.80 -3.63 14.96
C ILE A 159 5.14 -5.00 14.36
N ILE A 160 6.35 -5.20 13.85
CA ILE A 160 6.74 -6.47 13.22
C ILE A 160 6.77 -7.62 14.24
N GLU A 161 7.23 -7.34 15.46
CA GLU A 161 7.22 -8.29 16.59
C GLU A 161 5.78 -8.71 16.92
N ILE A 162 4.86 -7.74 17.09
CA ILE A 162 3.43 -8.01 17.36
C ILE A 162 2.78 -8.79 16.20
N CYS A 163 3.23 -8.58 14.97
CA CYS A 163 2.78 -9.32 13.80
C CYS A 163 3.37 -10.73 13.70
N GLY A 164 4.24 -11.13 14.64
CA GLY A 164 4.83 -12.46 14.72
C GLY A 164 6.07 -12.65 13.85
N VAL A 165 6.72 -11.57 13.42
CA VAL A 165 8.01 -11.63 12.72
C VAL A 165 9.10 -11.87 13.78
N VAL A 166 9.45 -13.15 13.96
CA VAL A 166 10.41 -13.59 15.00
C VAL A 166 11.74 -14.08 14.45
N ALA A 167 11.82 -14.37 13.15
CA ALA A 167 13.06 -14.86 12.54
C ALA A 167 14.12 -13.74 12.56
N PRO A 168 15.32 -13.97 13.14
CA PRO A 168 16.34 -12.92 13.27
C PRO A 168 16.74 -12.29 11.94
N SER A 169 16.84 -13.09 10.88
CA SER A 169 17.13 -12.59 9.53
C SER A 169 16.02 -11.68 8.99
N ALA A 170 14.76 -12.00 9.24
CA ALA A 170 13.63 -11.18 8.82
C ALA A 170 13.57 -9.86 9.58
N VAL A 171 13.83 -9.90 10.90
CA VAL A 171 13.92 -8.69 11.75
C VAL A 171 15.04 -7.78 11.25
N ALA A 172 16.24 -8.35 11.00
CA ALA A 172 17.37 -7.60 10.46
C ALA A 172 17.07 -6.95 9.10
N SER A 173 16.39 -7.66 8.20
CA SER A 173 15.97 -7.09 6.91
C SER A 173 14.96 -5.94 7.05
N TRP A 174 14.06 -5.99 8.05
CA TRP A 174 13.16 -4.87 8.34
C TRP A 174 13.91 -3.65 8.89
N GLU A 175 14.92 -3.88 9.73
CA GLU A 175 15.79 -2.83 10.26
C GLU A 175 16.62 -2.18 9.13
N GLU A 176 17.24 -2.98 8.27
CA GLU A 176 17.98 -2.50 7.10
C GLU A 176 17.08 -1.69 6.16
N ALA A 177 15.90 -2.20 5.81
CA ALA A 177 14.94 -1.47 4.99
C ALA A 177 14.48 -0.15 5.63
N TRP A 178 14.41 -0.08 6.97
CA TRP A 178 14.11 1.15 7.68
C TRP A 178 15.26 2.16 7.55
N CYS A 179 16.51 1.75 7.74
CA CYS A 179 17.70 2.58 7.57
C CYS A 179 17.77 3.16 6.15
N ASP A 180 17.51 2.34 5.13
CA ASP A 180 17.61 2.77 3.73
C ASP A 180 16.47 3.70 3.31
N LEU A 181 15.24 3.42 3.75
CA LEU A 181 14.04 4.03 3.16
C LEU A 181 13.33 5.00 4.10
N ALA A 182 13.32 4.76 5.41
CA ALA A 182 12.54 5.53 6.37
C ALA A 182 13.39 6.56 7.14
N GLU A 183 14.64 6.23 7.47
CA GLU A 183 15.56 7.15 8.13
C GLU A 183 15.82 8.43 7.31
N PRO A 184 16.09 8.37 5.99
CA PRO A 184 16.31 9.58 5.20
C PRO A 184 15.07 10.46 5.11
N ASP A 185 13.85 9.89 5.10
CA ASP A 185 12.61 10.69 5.19
C ASP A 185 12.46 11.36 6.56
N ARG A 186 12.78 10.63 7.63
CA ARG A 186 12.76 11.17 9.00
C ARG A 186 13.73 12.33 9.16
N GLU A 187 14.95 12.20 8.65
CA GLU A 187 15.97 13.24 8.73
C GLU A 187 15.60 14.44 7.85
N ARG A 188 15.13 14.22 6.62
CA ARG A 188 14.60 15.32 5.77
C ARG A 188 13.47 16.09 6.45
N ARG A 189 12.53 15.41 7.09
CA ARG A 189 11.45 16.06 7.86
C ARG A 189 11.96 16.77 9.11
N ARG A 190 12.98 16.22 9.77
CA ARG A 190 13.65 16.87 10.90
C ARG A 190 14.33 18.16 10.44
N GLN A 191 15.11 18.12 9.36
CA GLN A 191 15.76 19.28 8.76
C GLN A 191 14.75 20.37 8.36
N ARG A 192 13.64 19.99 7.70
CA ARG A 192 12.54 20.92 7.36
C ARG A 192 11.96 21.62 8.59
N ARG A 193 11.70 20.86 9.68
CA ARG A 193 11.22 21.44 10.94
C ARG A 193 12.25 22.38 11.55
N TRP A 194 13.52 21.99 11.57
CA TRP A 194 14.61 22.83 12.09
C TRP A 194 14.76 24.13 11.29
N ALA A 195 14.70 24.08 9.96
CA ALA A 195 14.71 25.26 9.10
C ALA A 195 13.50 26.18 9.37
N GLY A 196 12.31 25.61 9.57
CA GLY A 196 11.13 26.39 9.97
C GLY A 196 11.29 27.05 11.35
N TYR A 197 11.89 26.35 12.32
CA TYR A 197 12.16 26.91 13.65
C TYR A 197 13.21 28.02 13.61
N SER A 198 14.33 27.81 12.89
CA SER A 198 15.38 28.82 12.76
C SER A 198 14.85 30.06 12.06
N LEU A 199 14.07 29.91 11.00
CA LEU A 199 13.40 31.02 10.32
C LEU A 199 12.45 31.77 11.26
N ARG A 200 11.56 31.08 11.99
CA ARG A 200 10.65 31.73 12.94
C ARG A 200 11.39 32.46 14.08
N ARG A 201 12.52 31.92 14.53
CA ARG A 201 13.37 32.55 15.55
C ARG A 201 14.06 33.79 15.01
N TYR A 202 14.65 33.69 13.82
CA TYR A 202 15.26 34.82 13.11
C TYR A 202 14.25 35.96 12.90
N LEU A 203 13.08 35.65 12.35
CA LEU A 203 12.02 36.63 12.10
C LEU A 203 11.46 37.30 13.36
N ARG A 204 11.43 36.58 14.50
CA ARG A 204 11.05 37.17 15.79
C ARG A 204 12.09 38.16 16.32
N GLY A 205 13.37 37.91 16.05
CA GLY A 205 14.49 38.78 16.43
C GLY A 205 14.62 40.05 15.58
N LEU A 206 13.94 40.12 14.43
CA LEU A 206 13.96 41.32 13.58
C LEU A 206 13.12 42.47 14.18
N PRO A 207 13.60 43.73 14.10
CA PRO A 207 12.81 44.90 14.46
C PRO A 207 11.59 45.03 13.54
N ALA A 208 10.50 45.60 14.04
CA ALA A 208 9.17 45.54 13.41
C ALA A 208 9.15 46.02 11.94
N HIS A 209 9.95 47.03 11.59
CA HIS A 209 10.04 47.57 10.24
C HIS A 209 10.80 46.67 9.24
N ARG A 210 11.54 45.64 9.71
CA ARG A 210 12.20 44.62 8.87
C ARG A 210 11.49 43.28 8.88
N ARG A 211 10.37 43.15 9.60
CA ARG A 211 9.60 41.90 9.59
C ARG A 211 8.88 41.77 8.25
N PRO A 212 9.08 40.67 7.50
CA PRO A 212 8.34 40.44 6.27
C PRO A 212 6.84 40.39 6.57
N SER A 213 6.03 40.90 5.64
CA SER A 213 4.57 40.80 5.72
C SER A 213 4.15 39.33 5.78
N ALA A 214 2.92 39.07 6.27
CA ALA A 214 2.38 37.71 6.31
C ALA A 214 2.40 37.02 4.94
N TRP A 215 2.25 37.81 3.87
CA TRP A 215 2.33 37.33 2.49
C TRP A 215 3.75 36.97 2.05
N ALA A 216 4.76 37.78 2.42
CA ALA A 216 6.16 37.46 2.15
C ALA A 216 6.63 36.19 2.91
N ARG A 217 6.17 35.98 4.15
CA ARG A 217 6.41 34.74 4.91
C ARG A 217 5.81 33.50 4.24
N TYR A 218 4.60 33.64 3.71
CA TYR A 218 3.92 32.55 2.99
C TYR A 218 4.68 32.14 1.72
N VAL A 219 5.20 33.12 0.97
CA VAL A 219 5.99 32.86 -0.25
C VAL A 219 7.36 32.24 0.06
N GLU A 220 8.06 32.70 1.11
CA GLU A 220 9.34 32.10 1.53
C GLU A 220 9.18 30.67 2.07
N GLU A 221 8.16 30.40 2.89
CA GLU A 221 7.89 29.05 3.42
C GLU A 221 7.53 28.08 2.28
N ARG A 222 6.81 28.55 1.26
CA ARG A 222 6.44 27.75 0.09
C ARG A 222 7.61 27.51 -0.87
N ASN A 223 8.45 28.53 -1.10
CA ASN A 223 9.67 28.38 -1.91
C ASN A 223 10.71 27.46 -1.24
N LEU A 224 10.82 27.46 0.09
CA LEU A 224 11.64 26.49 0.82
C LEU A 224 11.13 25.05 0.63
N ASP A 225 9.81 24.87 0.62
CA ASP A 225 9.19 23.56 0.39
C ASP A 225 9.38 23.04 -1.04
N ASP A 226 9.37 23.94 -2.04
CA ASP A 226 9.61 23.61 -3.44
C ASP A 226 11.11 23.35 -3.72
N THR A 227 12.01 24.14 -3.14
CA THR A 227 13.48 23.92 -3.24
C THR A 227 13.88 22.58 -2.63
N LEU A 228 13.25 22.17 -1.52
CA LEU A 228 13.47 20.86 -0.88
C LEU A 228 12.72 19.70 -1.56
N ARG A 229 11.84 19.97 -2.54
CA ARG A 229 11.22 18.97 -3.42
C ARG A 229 11.97 18.81 -4.75
N GLY A 230 12.69 19.85 -5.18
CA GLY A 230 13.41 19.91 -6.47
C GLY A 230 14.76 19.21 -6.52
N ASN A 231 15.37 18.85 -5.39
CA ASN A 231 16.54 17.95 -5.36
C ASN A 231 16.06 16.49 -5.42
N ARG A 232 15.74 16.02 -6.63
CA ARG A 232 15.62 14.61 -7.00
C ARG A 232 16.62 14.29 -8.10
#